data_AF-A0A2V9FRW6-F1
#
_entry.id   AF-A0A2V9FRW6-F1
#
_cell.length_a   1.000
_cell.length_b   1.000
_cell.length_c   1.000
_cell.angle_alpha   90.00
_cell.angle_beta   90.00
_cell.angle_gamma   90.00
#
_symmetry.space_group_name_H-M   'P 1'
#
loop_
_entity.id
_entity.type
_entity.pdbx_description
1 polymer ?
#
loop_
_entity_poly.entity_id
_entity_poly.type
_entity_poly.pdbx_seq_one_letter_code
_entity_poly.pdbx_strand_id
1 'polypeptide(L)' 'TPAQLALAWVLAQGNDLVPIPGTKRVRYLEENMGALDVKLTATDLQEIQARFAQMEVVGDRYAPDMMALVNHA' A
#
# COMPACT_ATOMS: atom_id res chain seq x y z
N THR A 1 13.10 -2.71 2.06
CA THR A 1 12.34 -3.31 3.19
C THR A 1 10.92 -3.63 2.73
N PRO A 2 10.10 -4.36 3.52
CA PRO A 2 8.70 -4.58 3.17
C PRO A 2 7.91 -3.28 2.95
N ALA A 3 8.17 -2.24 3.76
CA ALA A 3 7.52 -0.93 3.58
C ALA A 3 7.92 -0.26 2.25
N GLN A 4 9.21 -0.28 1.91
CA GLN A 4 9.70 0.23 0.62
C GLN A 4 9.10 -0.51 -0.57
N LEU A 5 9.03 -1.84 -0.50
CA LEU A 5 8.42 -2.66 -1.56
C LEU A 5 6.94 -2.30 -1.75
N ALA A 6 6.18 -2.17 -0.65
CA ALA A 6 4.78 -1.79 -0.72
C ALA A 6 4.58 -0.40 -1.35
N LEU A 7 5.37 0.60 -0.93
CA LEU A 7 5.30 1.96 -1.49
C LEU A 7 5.72 2.01 -2.96
N ALA A 8 6.79 1.31 -3.33
CA ALA A 8 7.25 1.21 -4.71
C ALA A 8 6.19 0.55 -5.62
N TRP A 9 5.48 -0.46 -5.11
CA TRP A 9 4.38 -1.09 -5.83
C TRP A 9 3.20 -0.14 -6.03
N VAL A 10 2.80 0.63 -5.01
CA VAL A 10 1.73 1.65 -5.14
C VAL A 10 2.10 2.69 -6.19
N LEU A 11 3.32 3.21 -6.15
CA LEU A 11 3.83 4.19 -7.12
C LEU A 11 3.89 3.63 -8.55
N ALA A 12 4.04 2.32 -8.71
CA ALA A 12 4.07 1.67 -10.02
C ALA A 12 2.69 1.43 -10.64
N GLN A 13 1.59 1.63 -9.91
CA GLN A 13 0.23 1.37 -10.42
C GLN A 13 -0.28 2.46 -11.38
N GLY A 14 0.26 3.68 -11.30
CA GLY A 14 -0.16 4.78 -12.17
C GLY A 14 0.35 6.13 -11.69
N ASN A 15 0.39 7.09 -12.61
CA ASN A 15 0.84 8.46 -12.32
C ASN A 15 -0.20 9.30 -11.56
N ASP A 16 -1.41 8.76 -11.40
CA ASP A 16 -2.54 9.34 -10.67
C ASP A 16 -2.63 8.84 -9.21
N LEU A 17 -1.73 7.95 -8.79
CA LEU A 17 -1.66 7.41 -7.44
C LEU A 17 -0.50 8.04 -6.65
N VAL A 18 -0.85 8.83 -5.63
CA VAL A 18 0.12 9.48 -4.74
C VAL A 18 -0.02 8.89 -3.33
N PRO A 19 0.92 8.06 -2.85
CA PRO A 19 0.87 7.53 -1.50
C PRO A 19 1.16 8.63 -0.46
N ILE A 20 0.43 8.62 0.65
CA ILE A 20 0.60 9.56 1.77
C ILE A 20 1.02 8.82 3.06
N PRO A 21 2.21 8.20 3.09
CA PRO A 21 2.62 7.40 4.24
C PRO A 21 2.89 8.28 5.46
N GLY A 22 2.09 8.10 6.51
CA GLY A 22 2.29 8.77 7.79
C GLY A 22 3.23 8.00 8.71
N THR A 23 4.14 8.69 9.39
CA THR A 23 4.98 8.12 10.46
C THR A 23 5.32 9.16 11.51
N LYS A 24 5.56 8.71 12.74
CA LYS A 24 6.00 9.56 13.87
C LYS A 24 7.52 9.54 14.10
N ARG A 25 8.28 8.75 13.31
CA ARG A 25 9.73 8.55 13.52
C ARG A 25 10.51 8.84 12.24
N VAL A 26 11.56 9.65 12.36
CA VAL A 26 12.40 10.09 11.23
C VAL A 26 13.00 8.91 10.46
N ARG A 27 13.51 7.89 11.14
CA ARG A 27 14.05 6.69 10.47
C ARG A 27 13.09 6.01 9.50
N TYR A 28 11.78 6.05 9.78
CA TYR A 28 10.76 5.45 8.91
C TYR A 28 10.37 6.40 7.78
N LEU A 29 10.52 7.72 7.98
CA LEU A 29 10.43 8.68 6.89
C LEU A 29 11.53 8.41 5.87
N GLU A 30 12.78 8.26 6.33
CA GLU A 30 13.93 7.92 5.49
C GLU A 30 13.74 6.56 4.80
N GLU A 31 13.27 5.55 5.54
CA GLU A 31 12.94 4.24 4.95
C GLU A 31 11.88 4.37 3.85
N ASN A 32 10.79 5.10 4.09
CA ASN A 32 9.73 5.33 3.11
C ASN A 32 10.24 6.06 1.85
N MET A 33 11.15 7.03 2.01
CA MET A 33 11.78 7.73 0.88
C MET A 33 12.63 6.79 0.02
N GLY A 34 13.31 5.81 0.62
CA GLY A 34 14.06 4.80 -0.11
C GLY A 34 13.21 3.91 -1.03
N ALA A 35 11.87 3.99 -0.98
CA ALA A 35 11.00 3.32 -1.95
C ALA A 35 11.20 3.84 -3.38
N LEU A 36 11.65 5.09 -3.56
CA LEU A 36 11.88 5.71 -4.88
C LEU A 36 13.03 5.06 -5.65
N ASP A 37 13.97 4.45 -4.91
CA ASP A 37 15.13 3.75 -5.46
C ASP A 37 14.81 2.30 -5.85
N VAL A 38 13.67 1.77 -5.40
CA VAL A 38 13.23 0.41 -5.75
C VAL A 38 12.64 0.44 -7.17
N LYS A 39 13.24 -0.32 -8.08
CA LYS A 39 12.73 -0.52 -9.44
C LYS A 39 12.05 -1.88 -9.54
N LEU A 40 10.75 -1.86 -9.81
CA LEU A 40 9.96 -3.06 -10.09
C LEU A 40 9.86 -3.24 -11.61
N THR A 41 10.28 -4.40 -12.10
CA THR A 41 10.12 -4.79 -13.50
C THR A 41 8.68 -5.25 -13.76
N ALA A 42 8.32 -5.37 -15.04
CA ALA A 42 7.02 -5.93 -15.41
C ALA A 42 6.82 -7.35 -14.85
N THR A 43 7.88 -8.16 -14.80
CA THR A 43 7.84 -9.50 -14.21
C THR A 43 7.58 -9.45 -12.71
N ASP A 44 8.23 -8.53 -11.98
CA ASP A 44 8.01 -8.38 -10.54
C ASP A 44 6.56 -7.99 -10.24
N LEU A 45 6.01 -7.05 -11.02
CA LEU A 45 4.62 -6.62 -10.90
C LEU A 45 3.63 -7.76 -11.18
N GLN A 46 3.91 -8.58 -12.21
CA GLN A 46 3.12 -9.77 -12.52
C GLN A 46 3.16 -10.80 -11.40
N GLU A 47 4.34 -11.05 -10.80
CA GLU A 47 4.46 -11.97 -9.67
C GLU A 47 3.66 -11.46 -8.47
N ILE A 48 3.81 -10.18 -8.10
CA ILE A 48 3.06 -9.58 -6.99
C ILE A 48 1.54 -9.72 -7.22
N GLN A 49 1.07 -9.42 -8.44
CA GLN A 49 -0.34 -9.54 -8.79
C GLN A 49 -0.84 -11.00 -8.69
N ALA A 50 -0.05 -11.97 -9.16
CA ALA A 50 -0.40 -13.38 -9.08
C ALA A 50 -0.52 -13.87 -7.63
N ARG A 51 0.32 -13.35 -6.73
CA ARG A 51 0.25 -13.64 -5.29
C ARG A 51 -1.02 -13.04 -4.67
N PHE A 52 -1.35 -11.79 -4.99
CA PHE A 52 -2.56 -11.14 -4.48
C PHE A 52 -3.84 -11.81 -4.96
N ALA A 53 -3.89 -12.29 -6.20
CA ALA A 53 -5.04 -13.02 -6.72
C ALA A 53 -5.33 -14.35 -5.98
N GLN A 54 -4.33 -14.89 -5.27
CA GLN A 54 -4.47 -16.10 -4.46
C GLN A 54 -4.82 -15.80 -3.00
N MET A 55 -4.78 -14.53 -2.58
CA MET A 55 -5.10 -14.15 -1.21
C MET A 55 -6.60 -14.03 -1.01
N GLU A 56 -7.11 -14.71 0.01
CA GLU A 56 -8.46 -14.49 0.52
C GLU A 56 -8.51 -13.14 1.24
N VAL A 57 -9.44 -12.27 0.83
CA VAL A 57 -9.70 -11.01 1.54
C VAL A 57 -10.60 -11.32 2.73
N VAL A 58 -10.08 -11.13 3.93
CA VAL A 58 -10.78 -11.47 5.17
C VAL A 58 -11.23 -10.22 5.92
N GLY A 59 -12.53 -10.18 6.23
CA GLY A 59 -13.14 -9.18 7.10
C GLY A 59 -13.55 -7.88 6.41
N ASP A 60 -14.53 -7.21 7.01
CA ASP A 60 -14.99 -5.88 6.60
C ASP A 60 -14.13 -4.77 7.20
N ARG A 61 -14.14 -3.58 6.58
CA ARG A 61 -13.38 -2.41 7.07
C ARG A 61 -13.81 -2.00 8.49
N TYR A 62 -15.10 -2.03 8.78
CA TYR A 62 -15.68 -1.85 10.11
C TYR A 62 -16.85 -2.81 10.29
N ALA A 63 -17.19 -3.13 11.54
CA ALA A 63 -18.44 -3.82 11.85
C ALA A 63 -19.66 -3.02 11.33
N PRO A 64 -20.81 -3.66 11.02
CA PRO A 64 -21.95 -2.99 10.39
C PRO A 64 -22.39 -1.69 11.09
N ASP A 65 -22.53 -1.72 12.42
CA ASP A 65 -22.94 -0.57 13.21
C ASP A 65 -21.90 0.58 13.18
N MET A 66 -20.61 0.24 13.08
CA MET A 66 -19.52 1.22 13.00
C MET A 66 -19.41 1.79 11.58
N MET A 67 -19.66 1.00 10.54
CA MET A 67 -19.79 1.51 9.17
C MET A 67 -20.92 2.53 9.06
N ALA A 68 -22.04 2.32 9.76
CA ALA A 68 -23.19 3.23 9.75
C ALA A 68 -22.90 4.61 10.38
N LEU A 69 -21.76 4.80 11.04
CA LEU A 69 -21.33 6.09 11.59
C LEU A 69 -20.39 6.87 10.65
N VAL A 70 -19.84 6.22 9.63
CA VAL A 70 -18.89 6.86 8.70
C VAL A 70 -19.64 7.87 7.83
N ASN A 71 -19.18 9.13 7.79
CA ASN A 71 -19.78 10.23 7.03
C ASN A 71 -21.19 10.67 7.48
N HIS A 72 -21.60 10.33 8.70
CA HIS A 72 -22.90 10.72 9.28
C HIS A 72 -22.80 11.80 10.37
N ALA A 73 -21.82 12.71 10.27
CA ALA A 73 -21.67 13.90 11.10
C ALA A 73 -22.12 15.17 10.36
#